data_AF-A0A9E5J587-F1
#
_entry.id   AF-A0A9E5J587-F1
#
_cell.length_a   1.000
_cell.length_b   1.000
_cell.length_c   1.000
_cell.angle_alpha   90.00
_cell.angle_beta   90.00
_cell.angle_gamma   90.00
#
_symmetry.space_group_name_H-M   'P 1'
#
loop_
_entity.id
_entity.type
_entity.pdbx_description
1 polymer ?
#
loop_
_entity_poly.entity_id
_entity_poly.type
_entity_poly.pdbx_seq_one_letter_code
_entity_poly.pdbx_strand_id
1 'polypeptide(L)' 'VIVCDGTQASDEKLSRVLFNDPATGVMRHADAGYDLAKESAKLNHLQLPMMS' A
#
# COMPACT_ATOMS: atom_id res chain seq x y z
N VAL A 1 -1.96 0.49 -14.42
CA VAL A 1 -1.24 -0.49 -15.26
C VAL A 1 0.24 -0.13 -15.27
N ILE A 2 1.12 -1.10 -15.04
CA ILE A 2 2.59 -0.96 -15.09
C ILE A 2 3.16 -2.13 -15.89
N VAL A 3 4.25 -1.91 -16.62
CA VAL A 3 4.89 -2.93 -17.48
C VAL A 3 6.09 -3.53 -16.76
N CYS A 4 6.21 -4.86 -16.79
CA CYS A 4 7.37 -5.60 -16.32
C CYS A 4 8.27 -5.93 -17.52
N ASP A 5 9.22 -5.07 -17.84
CA ASP A 5 10.09 -5.22 -19.02
C ASP A 5 11.44 -5.92 -18.72
N GLY A 6 11.67 -6.34 -17.48
CA GLY A 6 12.89 -7.03 -17.04
C GLY A 6 14.06 -6.09 -16.73
N THR A 7 13.87 -4.77 -16.79
CA THR A 7 14.90 -3.80 -16.39
C THR A 7 14.91 -3.59 -14.87
N GLN A 8 16.09 -3.30 -14.29
CA GLN A 8 16.21 -2.93 -12.87
C GLN A 8 15.35 -1.70 -12.52
N ALA A 9 15.22 -0.74 -13.44
CA ALA A 9 14.35 0.42 -13.26
C ALA A 9 12.86 0.03 -13.18
N SER A 10 12.45 -1.02 -13.90
CA SER A 10 11.11 -1.57 -13.77
C SER A 10 10.91 -2.24 -12.41
N ASP A 11 11.89 -2.99 -11.90
CA ASP A 11 11.79 -3.64 -10.58
C ASP A 11 11.59 -2.63 -9.44
N GLU A 12 12.34 -1.52 -9.47
CA GLU A 12 12.16 -0.42 -8.51
C GLU A 12 10.77 0.20 -8.58
N LYS A 13 10.22 0.38 -9.79
CA LYS A 13 8.87 0.92 -9.96
C LYS A 13 7.81 -0.08 -9.51
N LEU A 14 7.97 -1.37 -9.83
CA LEU A 14 7.05 -2.43 -9.47
C LEU A 14 6.93 -2.58 -7.96
N SER A 15 8.06 -2.60 -7.24
CA SER A 15 8.06 -2.68 -5.77
C SER A 15 7.27 -1.55 -5.11
N ARG A 16 7.35 -0.33 -5.65
CA ARG A 16 6.61 0.83 -5.16
C ARG A 16 5.14 0.79 -5.56
N VAL A 17 4.85 0.56 -6.83
CA VAL A 17 3.48 0.64 -7.36
C VAL A 17 2.61 -0.49 -6.80
N LEU A 18 3.13 -1.72 -6.79
CA LEU A 18 2.36 -2.88 -6.31
C LEU A 18 2.19 -2.91 -4.78
N PHE A 19 2.99 -2.13 -4.04
CA PHE A 19 2.76 -1.90 -2.62
C PHE A 19 1.80 -0.73 -2.38
N ASN A 20 2.07 0.42 -2.99
CA ASN A 20 1.33 1.66 -2.71
C ASN A 20 -0.11 1.63 -3.23
N ASP A 21 -0.37 1.04 -4.40
CA ASP A 21 -1.71 0.98 -4.99
C ASP A 21 -2.73 0.29 -4.05
N PRO A 22 -2.51 -0.97 -3.61
CA PRO A 22 -3.40 -1.60 -2.63
C PRO A 22 -3.32 -0.93 -1.24
N ALA A 23 -2.16 -0.40 -0.83
CA ALA A 23 -2.04 0.31 0.44
C ALA A 23 -2.97 1.53 0.53
N THR A 24 -3.23 2.24 -0.58
CA THR A 24 -4.23 3.32 -0.60
C THR A 24 -5.66 2.82 -0.38
N GLY A 25 -5.97 1.61 -0.83
CA GLY A 25 -7.23 0.94 -0.52
C GLY A 25 -7.36 0.62 0.97
N VAL A 26 -6.31 0.05 1.57
CA VAL A 26 -6.26 -0.22 3.02
C VAL A 26 -6.39 1.08 3.81
N MET A 27 -5.62 2.12 3.46
CA MET A 27 -5.71 3.46 4.03
C MET A 27 -7.15 3.97 4.01
N ARG A 28 -7.83 3.91 2.86
CA ARG A 28 -9.19 4.40 2.70
C ARG A 28 -10.18 3.67 3.62
N HIS A 29 -10.07 2.35 3.75
CA HIS A 29 -10.96 1.58 4.62
C HIS A 29 -10.63 1.79 6.10
N ALA A 30 -9.35 1.96 6.44
CA ALA A 30 -8.94 2.23 7.81
C ALA A 30 -9.44 3.62 8.27
N ASP A 31 -9.37 4.62 7.38
CA ASP A 31 -9.93 5.97 7.60
C ASP A 31 -11.46 5.94 7.76
N ALA A 32 -12.16 5.09 7.00
CA ALA A 32 -13.60 4.84 7.17
C ALA A 32 -13.97 4.08 8.46
N GLY A 33 -12.97 3.65 9.25
CA GLY A 33 -13.18 3.05 10.57
C GLY A 33 -13.18 1.52 10.61
N TYR A 34 -12.91 0.83 9.49
CA TYR A 34 -12.90 -0.64 9.45
C TYR A 34 -11.70 -1.23 10.22
N ASP A 35 -11.96 -2.03 11.26
CA ASP A 35 -10.90 -2.56 12.12
C ASP A 35 -9.97 -3.52 11.40
N LEU A 36 -10.49 -4.36 10.51
CA LEU A 36 -9.67 -5.26 9.68
C LEU A 36 -8.66 -4.48 8.82
N ALA A 37 -9.05 -3.29 8.33
CA ALA A 37 -8.15 -2.44 7.55
C ALA A 37 -7.07 -1.79 8.44
N LYS A 38 -7.43 -1.38 9.67
CA LYS A 38 -6.45 -0.87 10.64
C LYS A 38 -5.43 -1.95 11.03
N GLU A 39 -5.87 -3.19 11.23
CA GLU A 39 -4.99 -4.34 11.48
C GLU A 39 -4.08 -4.61 10.29
N SER A 40 -4.63 -4.62 9.07
CA SER A 40 -3.84 -4.78 7.84
C SER A 40 -2.79 -3.68 7.68
N ALA A 41 -3.12 -2.43 8.00
CA ALA A 41 -2.18 -1.32 7.98
C ALA A 41 -1.03 -1.52 8.98
N LYS A 42 -1.31 -2.01 10.20
CA LYS A 42 -0.29 -2.33 11.22
C LYS A 42 0.61 -3.49 10.78
N LEU A 43 0.03 -4.58 10.28
CA LEU A 43 0.76 -5.77 9.82
C LEU A 43 1.72 -5.46 8.66
N ASN A 44 1.33 -4.53 7.78
CA ASN A 44 2.11 -4.14 6.60
C ASN A 44 2.94 -2.86 6.83
N HIS A 45 3.02 -2.36 8.07
CA HIS A 45 3.80 -1.17 8.46
C HIS A 45 3.46 0.09 7.65
N LEU A 46 2.19 0.27 7.29
CA LEU A 46 1.73 1.47 6.59
C LEU A 46 1.84 2.71 7.49
N GLN A 47 2.38 3.79 6.94
CA GLN A 47 2.50 5.07 7.63
C GLN A 47 1.23 5.90 7.38
N LEU A 48 0.28 5.85 8.33
CA LEU A 48 -1.00 6.55 8.24
C LEU A 48 -1.06 7.65 9.33
N PRO A 49 -0.78 8.94 9.00
CA PRO A 49 -0.56 9.98 10.01
C PRO A 49 -1.72 10.24 10.98
N MET A 50 -2.95 9.99 10.52
CA MET A 50 -4.17 10.21 11.31
C MET A 50 -4.59 8.97 12.13
N MET A 51 -3.91 7.84 11.95
CA MET A 51 -4.11 6.63 12.73
C MET A 51 -3.13 6.58 13.90
N SER A 52 -3.67 6.61 15.11
CA SER A 52 -2.92 6.47 16.37
C SER A 52 -2.62 5.01 16.72
#